data_AF-A0A1V6GVP5-F1
#
_entry.id   AF-A0A1V6GVP5-F1
#
_cell.length_a   1.000
_cell.length_b   1.000
_cell.length_c   1.000
_cell.angle_alpha   90.00
_cell.angle_beta   90.00
_cell.angle_gamma   90.00
#
_symmetry.space_group_name_H-M   'P 1'
#
loop_
_entity.id
_entity.type
_entity.pdbx_description
1 polymer ?
#
loop_
_entity_poly.entity_id
_entity_poly.type
_entity_poly.pdbx_seq_one_letter_code
_entity_poly.pdbx_strand_id
1 'polypeptide(L)'
;MSKEPCAADSNTPPAFGCPSCGRPLYDRRRPDCGYCGAEIPEALRLTEAQDAAIEDERLQKGRDMERFTRMLDSCCDHAKGHGL
;
A
#
# COMPACT_ATOMS: atom_id res chain seq x y z
N MET A 1 9.69 3.60 34.06
CA MET A 1 8.40 2.92 33.85
C MET A 1 7.91 3.30 32.46
N SER A 2 8.03 2.38 31.51
CA SER A 2 7.66 2.58 30.10
C SER A 2 6.15 2.82 30.00
N LYS A 3 5.76 3.89 29.31
CA LYS A 3 4.39 4.08 28.82
C LYS A 3 4.48 4.09 27.30
N GLU A 4 4.53 2.89 26.73
CA GLU A 4 4.29 2.69 25.31
C GLU A 4 2.80 2.96 25.06
N PRO A 5 2.40 3.89 24.19
CA PRO A 5 1.07 3.84 23.62
C PRO A 5 1.05 2.70 22.59
N CYS A 6 0.86 1.49 23.07
CA CYS A 6 0.35 0.39 22.26
C CYS A 6 -1.11 0.67 21.88
N ALA A 7 -1.50 0.13 20.73
CA ALA A 7 -2.83 0.14 20.12
C ALA A 7 -3.23 1.44 19.40
N ALA A 8 -2.84 1.53 18.12
CA ALA A 8 -3.74 2.10 17.14
C ALA A 8 -4.96 1.17 17.07
N ASP A 9 -6.02 1.50 17.80
CA ASP A 9 -7.33 0.85 17.68
C ASP A 9 -7.78 0.95 16.21
N SER A 10 -7.57 -0.15 15.49
CA SER A 10 -7.86 -0.30 14.06
C SER A 10 -9.35 -0.51 13.84
N ASN A 11 -10.18 0.37 14.40
CA ASN A 11 -11.63 0.31 14.26
C ASN A 11 -12.13 1.26 13.15
N THR A 12 -11.40 1.31 12.03
CA THR A 12 -11.99 1.77 10.78
C THR A 12 -12.76 0.57 10.21
N PRO A 13 -14.11 0.61 10.15
CA PRO A 13 -14.84 -0.44 9.46
C PRO A 13 -14.27 -0.56 8.05
N PRO A 14 -14.02 -1.77 7.54
CA PRO A 14 -13.52 -1.92 6.19
C PRO A 14 -14.51 -1.22 5.27
N ALA A 15 -14.05 -0.18 4.57
CA ALA A 15 -14.91 0.70 3.80
C ALA A 15 -15.74 -0.05 2.73
N PHE A 16 -15.32 -1.29 2.39
CA PHE A 16 -15.97 -2.14 1.40
C PHE A 16 -16.01 -3.59 1.88
N GLY A 17 -17.22 -4.13 2.04
CA GLY A 17 -17.48 -5.53 2.39
C GLY A 17 -18.15 -6.29 1.22
N CYS A 18 -17.92 -7.59 1.14
CA CYS A 18 -18.58 -8.46 0.17
C CYS A 18 -20.08 -8.55 0.49
N PRO A 19 -20.98 -8.31 -0.49
CA PRO A 19 -22.42 -8.39 -0.25
C PRO A 19 -22.91 -9.81 0.06
N SER A 20 -22.17 -10.85 -0.34
CA SER A 20 -22.56 -12.24 -0.13
C SER A 20 -22.06 -12.85 1.18
N CYS A 21 -20.85 -12.52 1.62
CA CYS A 21 -20.27 -13.11 2.84
C CYS A 21 -19.99 -12.11 3.96
N GLY A 22 -20.18 -10.80 3.73
CA GLY A 22 -19.97 -9.74 4.71
C GLY A 22 -18.51 -9.46 5.07
N ARG A 23 -17.55 -10.21 4.50
CA ARG A 23 -16.12 -10.04 4.79
C ARG A 23 -15.53 -8.84 4.06
N PRO A 24 -14.47 -8.22 4.61
CA PRO A 24 -13.76 -7.13 3.92
C PRO A 24 -13.22 -7.57 2.56
N LEU A 25 -13.36 -6.70 1.56
CA LEU A 25 -12.75 -6.89 0.25
C LEU A 25 -11.30 -6.36 0.27
N TYR A 26 -10.34 -7.29 0.32
CA TYR A 26 -8.91 -6.95 0.29
C TYR A 26 -8.42 -6.56 -1.11
N ASP A 27 -8.99 -7.17 -2.14
CA ASP A 27 -8.67 -6.89 -3.54
C ASP A 27 -9.96 -6.58 -4.29
N ARG A 28 -10.15 -5.28 -4.58
CA ARG A 28 -11.31 -4.76 -5.32
C ARG A 28 -11.04 -4.65 -6.82
N ARG A 29 -9.88 -5.10 -7.30
CA ARG A 29 -9.57 -5.19 -8.74
C ARG A 29 -10.20 -6.43 -9.36
N ARG A 30 -10.39 -7.46 -8.55
CA ARG A 30 -11.00 -8.72 -8.97
C ARG A 30 -12.51 -8.61 -9.14
N PRO A 31 -13.10 -9.32 -10.12
CA PRO A 31 -14.55 -9.44 -10.25
C PRO A 31 -15.16 -10.36 -9.20
N ASP A 32 -14.36 -11.16 -8.51
CA ASP A 32 -14.80 -12.17 -7.56
C ASP A 32 -14.25 -11.92 -6.15
N CYS A 33 -15.06 -12.28 -5.14
CA CYS A 33 -14.62 -12.27 -3.76
C CYS A 33 -13.58 -13.37 -3.55
N GLY A 34 -12.35 -12.99 -3.23
CA GLY A 34 -11.26 -13.95 -2.95
C GLY A 34 -11.49 -14.90 -1.77
N TYR A 35 -12.59 -14.74 -1.01
CA TYR A 35 -12.98 -15.66 0.07
C TYR A 35 -14.11 -16.62 -0.34
N CYS A 36 -15.26 -16.09 -0.76
CA CYS A 36 -16.44 -16.90 -1.07
C CYS A 36 -16.68 -17.14 -2.57
N GLY A 37 -15.91 -16.49 -3.45
CA GLY A 37 -16.05 -16.60 -4.90
C GLY A 37 -17.26 -15.87 -5.50
N ALA A 38 -18.06 -15.15 -4.70
CA ALA A 38 -19.19 -14.39 -5.20
C ALA A 38 -18.75 -13.19 -6.06
N GLU A 39 -19.53 -12.86 -7.08
CA GLU A 39 -19.26 -11.71 -7.95
C GLU A 39 -19.38 -10.39 -7.16
N ILE A 40 -18.40 -9.50 -7.37
CA ILE A 40 -18.34 -8.18 -6.76
C ILE A 40 -18.96 -7.17 -7.74
N PRO A 41 -19.99 -6.42 -7.33
CA PRO A 41 -20.63 -5.43 -8.19
C PRO A 41 -19.63 -4.32 -8.58
N GLU A 42 -19.79 -3.79 -9.79
CA GLU A 42 -18.86 -2.80 -10.37
C GLU A 42 -18.70 -1.55 -9.50
N ALA A 43 -19.76 -1.13 -8.80
CA ALA A 43 -19.72 0.00 -7.88
C ALA A 43 -18.76 -0.18 -6.69
N LEU A 44 -18.43 -1.42 -6.33
CA LEU A 44 -17.46 -1.76 -5.29
C LEU A 44 -16.07 -2.06 -5.87
N ARG A 45 -15.96 -2.24 -7.19
CA ARG A 45 -14.69 -2.49 -7.87
C ARG A 45 -13.92 -1.19 -8.08
N LEU A 46 -12.60 -1.29 -8.12
CA LEU A 46 -11.77 -0.18 -8.57
C LEU A 46 -12.07 0.08 -10.05
N THR A 47 -12.32 1.35 -10.39
CA THR A 47 -12.41 1.74 -11.81
C THR A 47 -11.02 1.70 -12.42
N GLU A 48 -10.93 1.57 -13.75
CA GLU A 48 -9.64 1.57 -14.46
C GLU A 48 -8.82 2.83 -14.15
N ALA A 49 -9.48 3.99 -14.02
CA ALA A 49 -8.83 5.24 -13.65
C ALA A 49 -8.24 5.22 -12.23
N GLN A 50 -8.95 4.61 -11.27
CA GLN A 50 -8.45 4.46 -9.90
C GLN A 50 -7.31 3.45 -9.85
N ASP A 51 -7.38 2.38 -10.64
CA ASP A 51 -6.32 1.39 -10.75
C ASP A 51 -5.02 2.01 -11.29
N ALA A 52 -5.13 2.74 -12.40
CA ALA A 52 -4.02 3.44 -13.03
C ALA A 52 -3.35 4.46 -12.09
N ALA A 53 -4.15 5.21 -11.32
CA ALA A 53 -3.61 6.15 -10.34
C ALA A 53 -2.81 5.46 -9.23
N ILE A 54 -3.26 4.29 -8.75
CA ILE A 54 -2.54 3.51 -7.74
C ILE A 54 -1.22 2.98 -8.32
N GLU A 55 -1.22 2.50 -9.58
CA GLU A 55 0.00 2.02 -10.23
C GLU A 55 1.00 3.15 -10.49
N ASP A 56 0.54 4.32 -10.93
CA ASP A 56 1.41 5.49 -11.11
C ASP A 56 2.04 5.93 -9.78
N GLU A 57 1.27 5.97 -8.70
CA GLU A 57 1.80 6.27 -7.36
C GLU A 57 2.87 5.25 -6.92
N ARG A 58 2.64 3.96 -7.15
CA ARG A 58 3.61 2.90 -6.86
C ARG A 58 4.90 3.09 -7.66
N LEU A 59 4.78 3.40 -8.94
CA LEU A 59 5.92 3.64 -9.82
C LEU A 59 6.71 4.88 -9.38
N GLN A 60 6.02 5.96 -9.02
CA GLN A 60 6.64 7.18 -8.53
C GLN A 60 7.41 6.92 -7.22
N LYS A 61 6.78 6.22 -6.26
CA LYS A 61 7.45 5.82 -5.00
C LYS A 61 8.68 4.96 -5.26
N GLY A 62 8.63 4.05 -6.24
CA GLY A 62 9.79 3.25 -6.65
C GLY A 62 10.95 4.13 -7.14
N ARG A 63 10.66 5.11 -8.00
CA ARG A 63 11.66 6.08 -8.50
C ARG A 63 12.24 6.94 -7.36
N ASP A 64 11.38 7.40 -6.46
CA ASP A 64 11.80 8.22 -5.32
C ASP A 64 12.70 7.44 -4.36
N MET A 65 12.36 6.18 -4.09
CA MET A 65 13.19 5.28 -3.29
C MET A 65 14.55 5.04 -3.94
N GLU A 66 14.60 4.72 -5.24
CA GLU A 66 15.87 4.51 -5.96
C GLU A 66 16.76 5.77 -5.89
N ARG A 67 16.17 6.94 -6.11
CA ARG A 67 16.89 8.22 -6.02
C ARG A 67 17.47 8.43 -4.62
N PHE A 68 16.69 8.11 -3.59
CA PHE A 68 17.12 8.23 -2.21
C PHE A 68 18.26 7.26 -1.89
N THR A 69 18.14 5.98 -2.28
CA THR A 69 19.21 4.99 -2.13
C THR A 69 20.51 5.47 -2.79
N ARG A 70 20.44 5.96 -4.04
CA ARG A 70 21.62 6.48 -4.75
C ARG A 70 22.25 7.68 -4.03
N MET A 71 21.43 8.54 -3.41
CA MET A 71 21.90 9.66 -2.61
C MET A 71 22.65 9.18 -1.35
N LEU A 72 22.10 8.18 -0.64
CA LEU A 72 22.75 7.60 0.53
C LEU A 72 24.08 6.91 0.18
N ASP A 73 24.12 6.14 -0.90
CA ASP A 73 25.36 5.53 -1.40
C ASP A 73 26.42 6.60 -1.69
N SER A 74 26.05 7.67 -2.40
CA SER A 74 26.96 8.78 -2.70
C SER A 74 27.50 9.47 -1.43
N CYS A 75 26.71 9.59 -0.36
CA CYS A 75 27.17 10.15 0.91
C CYS A 75 28.15 9.21 1.63
N CYS A 76 27.91 7.90 1.58
CA CYS A 76 28.81 6.89 2.17
C CYS A 76 30.18 6.88 1.50
N ASP A 77 30.25 7.05 0.18
CA ASP A 77 31.53 7.11 -0.54
C ASP A 77 32.35 8.36 -0.17
N HIS A 78 31.68 9.49 0.07
CA HIS A 78 32.35 10.72 0.52
C HIS A 78 32.90 10.58 1.95
N ALA A 79 32.18 9.91 2.86
CA ALA A 79 32.61 9.68 4.24
C ALA A 79 33.82 8.74 4.35
N LYS A 80 33.97 7.78 3.42
CA LYS A 80 35.15 6.89 3.34
C LYS A 80 36.41 7.59 2.79
N GLY A 81 36.24 8.70 2.05
CA GLY A 81 37.35 9.46 1.45
C GLY A 81 38.00 10.50 2.37
N HIS A 82 37.41 10.84 3.50
CA HIS A 82 37.93 11.81 4.49
C HIS A 82 38.70 11.16 5.64
N GLY A 83 39.48 10.12 5.33
CA GLY A 83 40.39 9.47 6.27
C GLY A 83 41.80 9.38 5.71
N LEU A 84 42.57 10.46 5.85
CA LEU A 84 44.03 10.52 6.01
C LEU A 84 44.46 11.99 6.26
#